data_AF-A0A2S8STF6-F1
#
_entry.id   AF-A0A2S8STF6-F1
#
_cell.length_a   1.000
_cell.length_b   1.000
_cell.length_c   1.000
_cell.angle_alpha   90.00
_cell.angle_beta   90.00
_cell.angle_gamma   90.00
#
_symmetry.space_group_name_H-M   'P 1'
#
loop_
_entity.id
_entity.type
_entity.pdbx_description
1 polymer ?
#
loop_
_entity_poly.entity_id
_entity_poly.type
_entity_poly.pdbx_seq_one_letter_code
_entity_poly.pdbx_strand_id
1 'polypeptide(L)'
;MAPPRTLALKKRFPTIEGESAAPLEFTIDFSFVDDAKIQQLNRDYRSKDKPTDVLSFSLFESDDEFVFPIFGEEIALGDIVISTQTAARQAIEQGHAIEREIAFLAVHGALHLLGYDHGKDGERRSMFSRQDAIFEAIFSA
;
A
#
# COMPACT_ATOMS: atom_id res chain seq x y z
N MET A 1 -24.91 -1.38 4.56
CA MET A 1 -23.45 -1.40 4.41
C MET A 1 -22.98 0.04 4.53
N ALA A 2 -22.09 0.37 5.46
CA ALA A 2 -21.51 1.71 5.51
C ALA A 2 -20.64 1.91 4.24
N PRO A 3 -20.59 3.11 3.65
CA PRO A 3 -19.70 3.35 2.51
C PRO A 3 -18.24 3.12 2.94
N PRO A 4 -17.39 2.63 2.02
CA PRO A 4 -15.96 2.48 2.31
C PRO A 4 -15.38 3.83 2.73
N ARG A 5 -14.53 3.82 3.76
CA ARG A 5 -13.79 5.01 4.14
C ARG A 5 -12.49 5.03 3.34
N THR A 6 -12.35 6.03 2.49
CA THR A 6 -11.14 6.28 1.72
C THR A 6 -10.37 7.45 2.32
N LEU A 7 -9.07 7.28 2.50
CA LEU A 7 -8.13 8.29 2.98
C LEU A 7 -7.01 8.44 1.95
N ALA A 8 -6.93 9.60 1.32
CA ALA A 8 -5.82 9.97 0.45
C ALA A 8 -4.65 10.48 1.31
N LEU A 9 -3.49 9.84 1.25
CA LEU A 9 -2.26 10.35 1.86
C LEU A 9 -1.40 11.03 0.80
N LYS A 10 -1.21 12.35 0.95
CA LYS A 10 -0.33 13.15 0.10
C LYS A 10 0.99 13.44 0.82
N LYS A 11 2.11 13.16 0.15
CA LYS A 11 3.45 13.54 0.65
C LYS A 11 4.22 14.29 -0.43
N ARG A 12 4.61 15.53 -0.10
CA ARG A 12 5.53 16.33 -0.90
C ARG A 12 6.96 16.00 -0.52
N PHE A 13 7.80 15.72 -1.51
CA PHE A 13 9.24 15.58 -1.31
C PHE A 13 9.94 16.87 -1.72
N PRO A 14 10.91 17.36 -0.91
CA PRO A 14 11.66 18.54 -1.27
C PRO A 14 12.52 18.28 -2.51
N THR A 15 12.61 19.26 -3.41
CA THR A 15 13.55 19.22 -4.53
C THR A 15 14.99 19.17 -3.99
N ILE A 16 15.84 18.32 -4.58
CA ILE A 16 17.27 18.30 -4.27
C ILE A 16 17.88 19.63 -4.73
N GLU A 17 18.68 20.28 -3.88
CA GLU A 17 19.32 21.56 -4.22
C GLU A 17 20.14 21.44 -5.51
N GLY A 18 19.80 22.25 -6.52
CA GLY A 18 20.49 22.28 -7.82
C GLY A 18 19.64 21.86 -9.01
N GLU A 19 18.45 21.28 -8.81
CA GLU A 19 17.51 20.95 -9.89
C GLU A 19 16.34 21.95 -9.94
N SER A 20 16.04 22.46 -11.13
CA SER A 20 14.95 23.42 -11.40
C SER A 20 13.56 22.76 -11.47
N ALA A 21 13.39 21.55 -10.92
CA ALA A 21 12.13 20.83 -10.96
C ALA A 21 11.23 21.24 -9.79
N ALA A 22 9.96 21.52 -10.08
CA ALA A 22 8.94 21.68 -9.05
C ALA A 22 8.91 20.41 -8.18
N PRO A 23 8.76 20.54 -6.85
CA PRO A 23 8.71 19.39 -5.95
C PRO A 23 7.53 18.48 -6.31
N LEU A 24 7.82 17.20 -6.55
CA LEU A 24 6.82 16.20 -6.86
C LEU A 24 6.02 15.83 -5.61
N GLU A 25 4.69 15.79 -5.76
CA GLU A 25 3.79 15.25 -4.74
C GLU A 25 3.44 13.81 -5.10
N PHE A 26 3.55 12.91 -4.13
CA PHE A 26 3.14 11.51 -4.30
C PHE A 26 1.90 11.24 -3.46
N THR A 27 0.94 10.51 -4.04
CA THR A 27 -0.33 10.19 -3.39
C THR A 27 -0.60 8.69 -3.39
N ILE A 28 -1.05 8.16 -2.25
CA ILE A 28 -1.58 6.80 -2.12
C ILE A 28 -2.97 6.90 -1.52
N ASP A 29 -3.94 6.22 -2.11
CA ASP A 29 -5.31 6.16 -1.60
C ASP A 29 -5.52 4.87 -0.79
N PHE A 30 -5.87 5.02 0.48
CA PHE A 30 -6.17 3.91 1.38
C PHE A 30 -7.67 3.74 1.52
N SER A 31 -8.21 2.58 1.19
CA SER A 31 -9.63 2.25 1.39
C SER A 31 -9.82 1.14 2.41
N PHE A 32 -10.58 1.44 3.46
CA PHE A 32 -10.92 0.48 4.51
C PHE A 32 -12.30 -0.11 4.25
N VAL A 33 -12.34 -1.44 4.08
CA VAL A 33 -13.53 -2.17 3.65
C VAL A 33 -13.83 -3.37 4.55
N ASP A 34 -14.97 -4.02 4.31
CA ASP A 34 -15.33 -5.31 4.91
C ASP A 34 -14.85 -6.49 4.04
N ASP A 35 -14.96 -7.72 4.58
CA ASP A 35 -14.54 -8.94 3.88
C ASP A 35 -15.34 -9.20 2.61
N ALA A 36 -16.62 -8.83 2.59
CA ALA A 36 -17.48 -9.02 1.43
C ALA A 36 -16.98 -8.17 0.26
N LYS A 37 -16.65 -6.90 0.52
CA LYS A 37 -16.14 -5.99 -0.51
C LYS A 37 -14.75 -6.39 -0.98
N ILE A 38 -13.83 -6.77 -0.07
CA ILE A 38 -12.49 -7.17 -0.51
C ILE A 38 -12.51 -8.52 -1.25
N GLN A 39 -13.40 -9.45 -0.89
CA GLN A 39 -13.60 -10.69 -1.63
C GLN A 39 -14.11 -10.42 -3.04
N GLN A 40 -15.07 -9.49 -3.18
CA GLN A 40 -15.52 -9.06 -4.51
C GLN A 40 -14.34 -8.55 -5.34
N LEU A 41 -13.52 -7.66 -4.79
CA LEU A 41 -12.35 -7.12 -5.50
C LEU A 41 -11.32 -8.21 -5.83
N ASN A 42 -11.04 -9.12 -4.91
CA ASN A 42 -10.09 -10.21 -5.13
C ASN A 42 -10.57 -11.17 -6.22
N ARG A 43 -11.88 -11.42 -6.32
CA ARG A 43 -12.48 -12.18 -7.41
C ARG A 43 -12.38 -11.41 -8.73
N ASP A 44 -12.81 -10.17 -8.74
CA ASP A 44 -12.98 -9.38 -9.97
C ASP A 44 -11.61 -9.04 -10.60
N TYR A 45 -10.56 -8.81 -9.80
CA TYR A 45 -9.23 -8.39 -10.29
C TYR A 45 -8.15 -9.48 -10.23
N ARG A 46 -8.28 -10.48 -9.34
CA ARG A 46 -7.28 -11.56 -9.18
C ARG A 46 -7.86 -12.96 -9.43
N SER A 47 -9.12 -13.07 -9.85
CA SER A 47 -9.81 -14.35 -10.06
C SER A 47 -9.80 -15.26 -8.81
N LYS A 48 -9.74 -14.67 -7.61
CA LYS A 48 -9.72 -15.38 -6.32
C LYS A 48 -10.97 -15.05 -5.51
N ASP A 49 -11.97 -15.93 -5.53
CA ASP A 49 -13.23 -15.75 -4.80
C ASP A 49 -13.10 -16.11 -3.31
N LYS A 50 -12.26 -15.36 -2.60
CA LYS A 50 -12.10 -15.43 -1.15
C LYS A 50 -11.64 -14.08 -0.61
N PRO A 51 -11.97 -13.72 0.65
CA PRO A 51 -11.42 -12.53 1.28
C PRO A 51 -9.90 -12.61 1.37
N THR A 52 -9.27 -11.45 1.40
CA THR A 52 -7.84 -11.26 1.66
C THR A 52 -7.69 -10.09 2.62
N ASP A 53 -6.52 -9.93 3.21
CA ASP A 53 -6.17 -8.83 4.10
C ASP A 53 -6.00 -7.50 3.36
N VAL A 54 -5.21 -7.50 2.28
CA VAL A 54 -4.88 -6.30 1.50
C VAL A 54 -4.82 -6.58 -0.01
N LEU A 55 -5.22 -5.59 -0.80
CA LEU A 55 -5.00 -5.52 -2.24
C LEU A 55 -4.32 -4.19 -2.58
N SER A 56 -3.24 -4.25 -3.36
CA SER A 56 -2.60 -3.07 -3.96
C SER A 56 -2.92 -3.02 -5.44
N PHE A 57 -3.39 -1.86 -5.91
CA PHE A 57 -3.66 -1.57 -7.31
C PHE A 57 -2.68 -0.50 -7.77
N SER A 58 -1.62 -0.92 -8.46
CA SER A 58 -0.60 -0.02 -9.00
C SER A 58 -1.14 0.70 -10.23
N LEU A 59 -0.84 2.00 -10.34
CA LEU A 59 -1.08 2.78 -11.56
C LEU A 59 0.11 2.71 -12.54
N PHE A 60 1.20 2.04 -12.18
CA PHE A 60 2.47 1.99 -12.94
C PHE A 60 2.74 0.66 -13.65
N GLU A 61 1.82 -0.32 -13.59
CA GLU A 61 2.01 -1.58 -14.33
C GLU A 61 1.73 -1.35 -15.83
N SER A 62 2.78 -0.97 -16.57
CA SER A 62 2.90 -1.24 -18.00
C SER A 62 4.16 -2.07 -18.23
N ASP A 63 4.02 -3.15 -19.01
CA ASP A 63 4.93 -4.29 -19.09
C ASP A 63 6.42 -4.00 -19.40
N ASP A 64 6.83 -2.77 -19.73
CA ASP A 64 8.22 -2.52 -20.18
C ASP A 64 8.91 -1.27 -19.59
N GLU A 65 8.26 -0.40 -18.81
CA GLU A 65 8.94 0.77 -18.19
C GLU A 65 8.12 1.35 -17.03
N PHE A 66 8.77 1.66 -15.89
CA PHE A 66 8.16 2.41 -14.79
C PHE A 66 7.92 3.86 -15.24
N VAL A 67 6.79 4.11 -15.87
CA VAL A 67 6.38 5.47 -16.26
C VAL A 67 5.44 6.00 -15.20
N PHE A 68 5.88 7.01 -14.45
CA PHE A 68 5.00 7.72 -13.53
C PHE A 68 4.00 8.57 -14.34
N PRO A 69 2.68 8.30 -14.33
CA PRO A 69 1.69 9.26 -14.80
C PRO A 69 1.79 10.54 -13.97
N ILE A 70 2.42 11.55 -14.57
CA ILE A 70 2.51 12.89 -14.00
C ILE A 70 1.19 13.61 -14.32
N PHE A 71 0.34 13.78 -13.31
CA PHE A 71 -0.86 14.62 -13.40
C PHE A 71 -0.52 16.01 -12.87
N GLY A 72 0.09 16.85 -13.73
CA GLY A 72 0.58 18.16 -13.31
C GLY A 72 1.83 18.03 -12.44
N GLU A 73 1.72 18.29 -11.14
CA GLU A 73 2.82 18.15 -10.15
C GLU A 73 2.62 16.92 -9.22
N GLU A 74 1.59 16.12 -9.47
CA GLU A 74 1.20 14.98 -8.64
C GLU A 74 1.43 13.64 -9.35
N ILE A 75 2.04 12.70 -8.63
CA ILE A 75 2.25 11.32 -9.01
C ILE A 75 1.35 10.45 -8.13
N ALA A 76 0.26 9.95 -8.69
CA ALA A 76 -0.62 9.01 -8.01
C ALA A 76 0.00 7.61 -8.05
N LEU A 77 0.36 7.06 -6.89
CA LEU A 77 0.99 5.75 -6.77
C LEU A 77 0.00 4.59 -6.97
N GLY A 78 -1.25 4.81 -6.60
CA GLY A 78 -2.34 3.85 -6.71
C GLY A 78 -3.08 3.65 -5.40
N ASP A 79 -3.84 2.55 -5.35
CA ASP A 79 -4.79 2.28 -4.28
C ASP A 79 -4.35 1.10 -3.41
N ILE A 80 -4.53 1.22 -2.11
CA ILE A 80 -4.37 0.15 -1.13
C ILE A 80 -5.72 -0.08 -0.44
N VAL A 81 -6.29 -1.26 -0.65
CA VAL A 81 -7.58 -1.65 -0.06
C VAL A 81 -7.34 -2.66 1.04
N ILE A 82 -7.73 -2.34 2.28
CA ILE A 82 -7.52 -3.17 3.47
C ILE A 82 -8.86 -3.65 4.03
N SER A 83 -8.99 -4.95 4.27
CA SER A 83 -10.11 -5.47 5.05
C SER A 83 -9.87 -5.30 6.53
N THR A 84 -10.69 -4.44 7.15
CA THR A 84 -10.63 -4.20 8.60
C THR A 84 -11.02 -5.43 9.42
N GLN A 85 -11.88 -6.30 8.89
CA GLN A 85 -12.31 -7.53 9.56
C GLN A 85 -11.21 -8.60 9.51
N THR A 86 -10.53 -8.74 8.37
CA THR A 86 -9.39 -9.65 8.26
C THR A 86 -8.22 -9.17 9.10
N ALA A 87 -7.88 -7.88 9.05
CA ALA A 87 -6.84 -7.29 9.90
C ALA A 87 -7.14 -7.47 11.39
N ALA A 88 -8.40 -7.32 11.83
CA ALA A 88 -8.78 -7.55 13.22
C ALA A 88 -8.54 -9.01 13.66
N ARG A 89 -8.84 -9.99 12.79
CA ARG A 89 -8.58 -11.41 13.07
C ARG A 89 -7.07 -11.70 13.16
N GLN A 90 -6.30 -11.19 12.19
CA GLN A 90 -4.84 -11.34 12.18
C GLN A 90 -4.20 -10.71 13.43
N ALA A 91 -4.63 -9.52 13.83
CA ALA A 91 -4.15 -8.86 15.04
C ALA A 91 -4.37 -9.71 16.30
N ILE A 92 -5.53 -10.36 16.44
CA ILE A 92 -5.83 -11.28 17.54
C ILE A 92 -4.95 -12.52 17.47
N GLU A 93 -4.83 -13.15 16.30
CA GLU A 93 -4.02 -14.36 16.08
C GLU A 93 -2.54 -14.14 16.37
N GLN A 94 -2.02 -12.96 16.03
CA GLN A 94 -0.61 -12.57 16.22
C GLN A 94 -0.36 -11.89 17.57
N GLY A 95 -1.40 -11.63 18.37
CA GLY A 95 -1.28 -11.09 19.72
C GLY A 95 -0.84 -9.63 19.79
N HIS A 96 -1.23 -8.78 18.83
CA HIS A 96 -0.93 -7.35 18.83
C HIS A 96 -2.14 -6.47 18.53
N ALA A 97 -1.97 -5.15 18.65
CA ALA A 97 -3.01 -4.17 18.39
C ALA A 97 -3.44 -4.16 16.91
N ILE A 98 -4.70 -3.81 16.64
CA ILE A 98 -5.22 -3.70 15.27
C ILE A 98 -4.52 -2.59 14.49
N GLU A 99 -4.14 -1.50 15.16
CA GLU A 99 -3.40 -0.38 14.57
C GLU A 99 -2.05 -0.84 14.02
N ARG A 100 -1.39 -1.78 14.73
CA ARG A 100 -0.14 -2.38 14.27
C ARG A 100 -0.35 -3.22 13.01
N GLU A 101 -1.44 -3.98 12.95
CA GLU A 101 -1.77 -4.77 11.75
C GLU A 101 -2.12 -3.90 10.55
N ILE A 102 -2.94 -2.86 10.77
CA ILE A 102 -3.30 -1.89 9.73
C ILE A 102 -2.05 -1.21 9.19
N ALA A 103 -1.14 -0.77 10.06
CA ALA A 103 0.14 -0.21 9.64
C ALA A 103 0.97 -1.23 8.83
N PHE A 104 0.90 -2.51 9.19
CA PHE A 104 1.67 -3.58 8.54
C PHE A 104 1.18 -3.76 7.11
N LEU A 105 -0.12 -3.92 6.95
CA LEU A 105 -0.77 -4.04 5.65
C LEU A 105 -0.60 -2.77 4.79
N ALA A 106 -0.64 -1.58 5.40
CA ALA A 106 -0.44 -0.32 4.70
C ALA A 106 1.00 -0.17 4.17
N VAL A 107 2.01 -0.43 5.00
CA VAL A 107 3.43 -0.38 4.59
C VAL A 107 3.71 -1.45 3.54
N HIS A 108 3.22 -2.68 3.77
CA HIS A 108 3.35 -3.77 2.82
C HIS A 108 2.75 -3.41 1.45
N GLY A 109 1.51 -2.88 1.46
CA GLY A 109 0.82 -2.46 0.25
C GLY A 109 1.55 -1.33 -0.49
N ALA A 110 2.12 -0.37 0.23
CA ALA A 110 2.86 0.75 -0.34
C ALA A 110 4.19 0.31 -0.94
N LEU A 111 4.89 -0.64 -0.32
CA LEU A 111 6.10 -1.23 -0.90
C LEU A 111 5.81 -1.94 -2.23
N HIS A 112 4.68 -2.65 -2.35
CA HIS A 112 4.25 -3.22 -3.63
C HIS A 112 3.99 -2.13 -4.69
N LEU A 113 3.34 -1.01 -4.33
CA LEU A 113 3.13 0.12 -5.26
C LEU A 113 4.46 0.75 -5.73
N LEU A 114 5.51 0.68 -4.91
CA LEU A 114 6.86 1.16 -5.22
C LEU A 114 7.72 0.14 -5.97
N GLY A 115 7.15 -1.00 -6.38
CA GLY A 115 7.84 -2.03 -7.16
C GLY A 115 8.68 -3.00 -6.33
N TYR A 116 8.54 -3.02 -4.99
CA TYR A 116 9.12 -4.09 -4.18
C TYR A 116 8.23 -5.33 -4.25
N ASP A 117 8.80 -6.44 -4.71
CA ASP A 117 8.13 -7.74 -4.71
C ASP A 117 8.80 -8.68 -3.67
N HIS A 118 8.07 -9.70 -3.25
CA HIS A 118 8.56 -10.78 -2.39
C HIS A 118 8.36 -12.16 -3.02
N GLY A 119 8.10 -12.25 -4.33
CA GLY A 119 7.94 -13.50 -5.08
C GLY A 119 9.22 -14.36 -5.17
N LYS A 120 10.42 -13.75 -5.16
CA LYS A 120 11.72 -14.45 -5.14
C LYS A 120 12.50 -14.20 -3.84
N ASP A 121 13.35 -15.14 -3.44
CA ASP A 121 14.09 -15.08 -2.16
C ASP A 121 15.02 -13.87 -1.99
N GLY A 122 15.59 -13.35 -3.08
CA GLY A 122 16.41 -12.14 -3.05
C GLY A 122 15.57 -10.87 -2.82
N GLU A 123 14.47 -10.77 -3.55
CA GLU A 123 13.53 -9.64 -3.51
C GLU A 123 12.81 -9.59 -2.15
N ARG A 124 12.38 -10.76 -1.65
CA ARG A 124 11.77 -10.94 -0.33
C ARG A 124 12.62 -10.36 0.81
N ARG A 125 13.91 -10.67 0.86
CA ARG A 125 14.78 -10.13 1.93
C ARG A 125 14.89 -8.61 1.88
N SER A 126 14.96 -8.03 0.68
CA SER A 126 15.03 -6.58 0.50
C SER A 126 13.75 -5.89 0.97
N MET A 127 12.58 -6.43 0.57
CA MET A 127 11.29 -5.87 0.95
C MET A 127 11.07 -5.95 2.46
N PHE A 128 11.28 -7.12 3.07
CA PHE A 128 11.07 -7.30 4.51
C PHE A 128 12.00 -6.41 5.33
N SER A 129 13.28 -6.28 4.95
CA SER A 129 14.20 -5.37 5.64
C SER A 129 13.76 -3.91 5.58
N ARG A 130 13.16 -3.46 4.47
CA ARG A 130 12.61 -2.11 4.36
C ARG A 130 11.33 -1.95 5.16
N GLN A 131 10.46 -2.96 5.15
CA GLN A 131 9.24 -2.98 5.93
C GLN A 131 9.55 -2.85 7.42
N ASP A 132 10.52 -3.62 7.93
CA ASP A 132 10.98 -3.55 9.32
C ASP A 132 11.53 -2.16 9.67
N ALA A 133 12.37 -1.58 8.81
CA ALA A 133 12.94 -0.24 9.05
C ALA A 133 11.86 0.86 9.11
N ILE A 134 10.83 0.79 8.25
CA ILE A 134 9.70 1.72 8.28
C ILE A 134 8.86 1.50 9.55
N PHE A 135 8.67 0.24 9.93
CA PHE A 135 7.96 -0.13 11.15
C PHE A 135 8.61 0.45 12.40
N GLU A 136 9.92 0.29 12.52
CA GLU A 136 10.70 0.90 13.59
C GLU A 136 10.53 2.42 13.60
N ALA A 137 10.58 3.09 12.45
CA ALA A 137 10.37 4.53 12.38
C ALA A 137 8.96 4.99 12.81
N ILE A 138 7.93 4.16 12.60
CA ILE A 138 6.54 4.48 12.96
C ILE A 138 6.28 4.25 14.46
N PHE A 139 6.82 3.17 15.03
CA PHE A 139 6.47 2.72 16.38
C PHE A 139 7.54 2.98 17.45
N SER A 140 8.74 3.41 17.06
CA SER A 140 9.83 3.77 17.98
C SER A 140 9.93 5.30 18.22
N ALA A 141 8.88 6.05 17.83
CA ALA A 141 8.69 7.48 18.07
C ALA A 141 7.67 7.71 19.21
#